data_AF-A0A9W8AID2-F1
#
_entry.id   AF-A0A9W8AID2-F1
#
_cell.length_a   1.000
_cell.length_b   1.000
_cell.length_c   1.000
_cell.angle_alpha   90.00
_cell.angle_beta   90.00
_cell.angle_gamma   90.00
#
_symmetry.space_group_name_H-M   'P 1'
#
loop_
_entity.id
_entity.type
_entity.pdbx_description
1 polymer ?
#
loop_
_entity_poly.entity_id
_entity_poly.type
_entity_poly.pdbx_seq_one_letter_code
_entity_poly.pdbx_strand_id
1 'polypeptide(L)'
;KSENKQGNSTPVASAKRPIRRARSTRQKQPIPATPPPKRTFSETLVYLLSFLKKGGRRENPIVFILDEFDLFSQHPKQTLLYTLFDVVQSHQLPVLVIGITARLDAVELLEKRVKSRFSHRQISVYPPSDFKTLTSIARNALKVQLENSPAFPDACLEYRQEFNERVQSLFDNPAFQQLLRRQYDILRDVRSLYRLLLSFAFSLSIDHPFFTFTKAYTSIQKQLLDSKVELIKEISLLELCLIIAMKHLLDQDMVKFNFEMVYNEYKAFMTSSRDVIRSGMKHYKKGVALKAFEHLLTLELIRPAESVSGSFNETNLGASTTAVTHAASARLASVHCPKEYTMVQLVLDVAQVEDAVRAYQDCPQAIRHWGLTN
;
A
#
# COMPACT_ATOMS: atom_id res chain seq x y z
N LYS A 1 68.59 4.92 -26.73
CA LYS A 1 69.37 5.79 -27.65
C LYS A 1 68.42 6.33 -28.71
N SER A 2 68.58 7.61 -29.08
CA SER A 2 67.66 8.54 -29.79
C SER A 2 66.58 9.12 -28.86
N GLU A 3 66.70 10.33 -28.27
CA GLU A 3 66.88 11.71 -28.82
C GLU A 3 65.76 12.06 -29.82
N ASN A 4 64.69 12.78 -29.47
CA ASN A 4 64.53 14.15 -28.95
C ASN A 4 64.76 15.23 -30.04
N LYS A 5 63.67 15.81 -30.56
CA LYS A 5 63.64 17.17 -31.13
C LYS A 5 62.27 17.80 -30.92
N GLN A 6 62.29 18.86 -30.11
CA GLN A 6 61.20 19.76 -29.75
C GLN A 6 60.81 20.66 -30.94
N GLY A 7 59.52 20.99 -31.01
CA GLY A 7 58.97 22.01 -31.89
C GLY A 7 57.83 22.76 -31.19
N ASN A 8 58.09 24.03 -30.91
CA ASN A 8 57.24 25.11 -30.39
C ASN A 8 55.72 24.94 -30.44
N SER A 9 55.05 25.22 -29.31
CA SER A 9 53.75 25.90 -29.32
C SER A 9 53.68 26.95 -28.22
N THR A 10 53.48 28.19 -28.65
CA THR A 10 53.22 29.41 -27.87
C THR A 10 51.87 29.35 -27.13
N PRO A 11 51.71 30.05 -25.99
CA PRO A 11 50.49 30.02 -25.20
C PRO A 11 49.46 31.01 -25.75
N VAL A 12 48.28 30.52 -26.14
CA VAL A 12 47.12 31.38 -26.44
C VAL A 12 46.28 31.53 -25.18
N ALA A 13 46.35 32.73 -24.61
CA ALA A 13 45.46 33.17 -23.54
C ALA A 13 44.05 33.51 -24.09
N SER A 14 43.07 33.40 -23.19
CA SER A 14 41.77 34.09 -23.19
C SER A 14 40.67 33.57 -24.14
N ALA A 15 39.62 32.97 -23.53
CA ALA A 15 38.25 33.51 -23.60
C ALA A 15 37.32 32.80 -22.58
N LYS A 16 37.40 33.18 -21.31
CA LYS A 16 36.31 32.93 -20.35
C LYS A 16 35.14 33.83 -20.74
N ARG A 17 34.09 33.25 -21.35
CA ARG A 17 32.82 33.97 -21.59
C ARG A 17 32.19 34.34 -20.25
N PRO A 18 31.91 35.62 -19.95
CA PRO A 18 31.18 35.97 -18.75
C PRO A 18 29.71 35.59 -18.93
N ILE A 19 29.17 34.84 -17.97
CA ILE A 19 27.74 34.65 -17.79
C ILE A 19 27.14 36.04 -17.54
N ARG A 20 26.51 36.58 -18.57
CA ARG A 20 25.79 37.85 -18.52
C ARG A 20 24.57 37.66 -17.62
N ARG A 21 24.76 37.84 -16.30
CA ARG A 21 23.65 38.10 -15.38
C ARG A 21 23.03 39.41 -15.81
N ALA A 22 21.95 39.35 -16.59
CA ALA A 22 21.10 40.49 -16.84
C ALA A 22 20.52 40.93 -15.49
N ARG A 23 21.15 41.93 -14.85
CA ARG A 23 20.51 42.75 -13.83
C ARG A 23 19.39 43.51 -14.53
N SER A 24 18.23 42.88 -14.62
CA SER A 24 16.97 43.60 -14.77
C SER A 24 16.87 44.53 -13.57
N THR A 25 16.97 45.84 -13.83
CA THR A 25 16.51 46.89 -12.94
C THR A 25 15.01 46.65 -12.69
N ARG A 26 14.70 45.81 -11.70
CA ARG A 26 13.36 45.70 -11.12
C ARG A 26 13.06 47.07 -10.52
N GLN A 27 12.34 47.92 -11.27
CA GLN A 27 11.52 48.95 -10.65
C GLN A 27 10.63 48.22 -9.64
N LYS A 28 10.86 48.47 -8.35
CA LYS A 28 9.99 48.01 -7.27
C LYS A 28 8.62 48.64 -7.53
N GLN A 29 7.71 47.89 -8.15
CA GLN A 29 6.29 48.20 -8.02
C GLN A 29 5.95 48.11 -6.52
N PRO A 30 5.23 49.09 -5.96
CA PRO A 30 4.87 49.05 -4.55
C PRO A 30 4.02 47.80 -4.28
N ILE A 31 4.42 47.03 -3.27
CA ILE A 31 3.64 45.91 -2.75
C ILE A 31 2.32 46.51 -2.24
N PRO A 32 1.14 46.11 -2.75
CA PRO A 32 -0.12 46.63 -2.24
C PRO A 32 -0.29 46.18 -0.78
N ALA A 33 -0.48 47.16 0.11
CA ALA A 33 -0.54 47.00 1.57
C ALA A 33 -1.84 46.37 2.10
N THR A 34 -2.60 45.67 1.27
CA THR A 34 -3.85 45.02 1.66
C THR A 34 -3.83 43.56 1.20
N PRO A 35 -4.13 42.57 2.07
CA PRO A 35 -4.32 41.20 1.60
C PRO A 35 -5.38 41.22 0.50
N PRO A 36 -5.16 40.52 -0.63
CA PRO A 36 -6.15 40.51 -1.70
C PRO A 36 -7.49 40.05 -1.11
N PRO A 37 -8.62 40.66 -1.51
CA PRO A 37 -9.94 40.24 -1.04
C PRO A 37 -10.07 38.74 -1.29
N LYS A 38 -10.72 38.01 -0.37
CA LYS A 38 -11.04 36.58 -0.54
C LYS A 38 -11.92 36.42 -1.77
N ARG A 39 -11.27 36.29 -2.94
CA ARG A 39 -11.95 36.10 -4.22
C ARG A 39 -12.68 34.78 -4.18
N THR A 40 -13.86 34.74 -4.77
CA THR A 40 -14.56 33.47 -4.95
C THR A 40 -13.72 32.55 -5.85
N PHE A 41 -13.93 31.24 -5.76
CA PHE A 41 -13.23 30.27 -6.62
C PHE A 41 -13.38 30.64 -8.10
N SER A 42 -14.58 31.03 -8.51
CA SER A 42 -14.88 31.45 -9.88
C SER A 42 -14.11 32.70 -10.31
N GLU A 43 -13.99 33.72 -9.46
CA GLU A 43 -13.19 34.93 -9.76
C GLU A 43 -11.69 34.63 -9.89
N THR A 44 -11.19 33.74 -9.02
CA THR A 44 -9.78 33.33 -9.05
C THR A 44 -9.47 32.54 -10.32
N LEU A 45 -10.37 31.64 -10.71
CA LEU A 45 -10.25 30.84 -11.92
C LEU A 45 -10.34 31.73 -13.18
N VAL A 46 -11.30 32.65 -13.25
CA VAL A 46 -11.41 33.60 -14.38
C VAL A 46 -10.18 34.51 -14.46
N TYR A 47 -9.67 34.99 -13.33
CA TYR A 47 -8.44 35.77 -13.28
C TYR A 47 -7.23 34.97 -13.78
N LEU A 48 -7.07 33.73 -13.31
CA LEU A 48 -6.02 32.83 -13.74
C LEU A 48 -6.12 32.56 -15.25
N LEU A 49 -7.31 32.33 -15.78
CA LEU A 49 -7.52 32.17 -17.21
C LEU A 49 -7.23 33.43 -18.01
N SER A 50 -7.55 34.61 -17.47
CA SER A 50 -7.22 35.87 -18.14
C SER A 50 -5.71 36.08 -18.21
N PHE A 51 -4.96 35.59 -17.22
CA PHE A 51 -3.50 35.58 -17.24
C PHE A 51 -2.98 34.58 -18.28
N LEU A 52 -3.55 33.37 -18.30
CA LEU A 52 -3.19 32.33 -19.27
C LEU A 52 -3.53 32.73 -20.73
N LYS A 53 -4.60 33.49 -20.96
CA LYS A 53 -4.96 33.96 -22.30
C LYS A 53 -4.16 35.17 -22.78
N LYS A 54 -3.56 35.93 -21.85
CA LYS A 54 -2.73 37.11 -22.18
C LYS A 54 -1.28 36.75 -22.47
N GLY A 55 -0.81 35.59 -22.02
CA GLY A 55 0.56 35.15 -22.22
C GLY A 55 0.86 34.76 -23.67
N GLY A 56 2.09 35.05 -24.13
CA GLY A 56 2.52 34.78 -25.51
C GLY A 56 3.37 33.51 -25.65
N ARG A 57 3.53 33.01 -26.89
CA ARG A 57 4.35 31.82 -27.22
C ARG A 57 5.83 31.85 -26.79
N ARG A 58 6.35 33.02 -26.38
CA ARG A 58 7.73 33.20 -25.89
C ARG A 58 7.85 33.14 -24.36
N GLU A 59 6.74 32.95 -23.66
CA GLU A 59 6.73 32.77 -22.21
C GLU A 59 7.07 31.33 -21.81
N ASN A 60 7.32 31.13 -20.51
CA ASN A 60 7.67 29.82 -19.98
C ASN A 60 6.48 28.84 -20.15
N PRO A 61 6.74 27.59 -20.57
CA PRO A 61 5.71 26.58 -20.66
C PRO A 61 5.16 26.21 -19.29
N ILE A 62 3.86 25.97 -19.23
CA ILE A 62 3.15 25.57 -18.00
C ILE A 62 2.73 24.10 -18.15
N VAL A 63 3.10 23.27 -17.18
CA VAL A 63 2.72 21.86 -17.12
C VAL A 63 1.77 21.66 -15.94
N PHE A 64 0.54 21.23 -16.24
CA PHE A 64 -0.45 20.81 -15.26
C PHE A 64 -0.37 19.29 -15.10
N ILE A 65 -0.24 18.83 -13.85
CA ILE A 65 -0.29 17.41 -13.49
C ILE A 65 -1.55 17.23 -12.63
N LEU A 66 -2.49 16.44 -13.14
CA LEU A 66 -3.74 16.09 -12.48
C LEU A 66 -3.61 14.64 -12.01
N ASP A 67 -3.33 14.46 -10.73
CA ASP A 67 -3.37 13.13 -10.09
C ASP A 67 -4.82 12.73 -9.84
N GLU A 68 -5.13 11.43 -9.88
CA GLU A 68 -6.50 10.91 -9.76
C GLU A 68 -7.49 11.60 -10.73
N PHE A 69 -7.13 11.64 -12.01
CA PHE A 69 -7.87 12.35 -13.07
C PHE A 69 -9.37 11.99 -13.12
N ASP A 70 -9.73 10.75 -12.80
CA ASP A 70 -11.11 10.28 -12.77
C ASP A 70 -11.96 10.96 -11.70
N LEU A 71 -11.39 11.38 -10.56
CA LEU A 71 -12.12 12.18 -9.58
C LEU A 71 -12.50 13.55 -10.15
N PHE A 72 -11.63 14.17 -10.96
CA PHE A 72 -11.94 15.42 -11.66
C PHE A 72 -13.10 15.29 -12.65
N SER A 73 -13.29 14.10 -13.22
CA SER A 73 -14.41 13.81 -14.12
C SER A 73 -15.75 13.64 -13.38
N GLN A 74 -15.73 13.28 -12.09
CA GLN A 74 -16.94 13.17 -11.25
C GLN A 74 -17.46 14.53 -10.78
N HIS A 75 -16.65 15.59 -10.82
CA HIS A 75 -17.11 16.92 -10.45
C HIS A 75 -18.24 17.39 -11.37
N PRO A 76 -19.28 18.05 -10.81
CA PRO A 76 -20.41 18.51 -11.59
C PRO A 76 -19.94 19.45 -12.70
N LYS A 77 -20.40 19.20 -13.92
CA LYS A 77 -20.13 20.01 -15.12
C LYS A 77 -18.67 20.03 -15.59
N GLN A 78 -17.76 19.27 -14.96
CA GLN A 78 -16.36 19.12 -15.36
C GLN A 78 -15.65 20.45 -15.72
N THR A 79 -15.96 21.52 -14.98
CA THR A 79 -15.62 22.90 -15.37
C THR A 79 -14.11 23.13 -15.48
N LEU A 80 -13.33 22.55 -14.55
CA LEU A 80 -11.87 22.64 -14.56
C LEU A 80 -11.27 21.95 -15.80
N LEU A 81 -11.70 20.73 -16.10
CA LEU A 81 -11.20 19.96 -17.25
C LEU A 81 -11.56 20.64 -18.57
N TYR A 82 -12.81 21.11 -18.70
CA TYR A 82 -13.24 21.89 -19.84
C TYR A 82 -12.34 23.10 -20.06
N THR A 83 -12.09 23.85 -18.99
CA THR A 83 -11.30 25.08 -19.02
C THR A 83 -9.85 24.81 -19.43
N LEU A 84 -9.21 23.81 -18.84
CA LEU A 84 -7.81 23.48 -19.13
C LEU A 84 -7.64 22.99 -20.58
N PHE A 85 -8.54 22.13 -21.06
CA PHE A 85 -8.48 21.62 -22.43
C PHE A 85 -8.79 22.71 -23.47
N ASP A 86 -9.70 23.64 -23.17
CA ASP A 86 -10.00 24.81 -24.02
C ASP A 86 -8.76 25.72 -24.17
N VAL A 87 -8.02 25.95 -23.07
CA VAL A 87 -6.77 26.72 -23.10
C VAL A 87 -5.71 26.01 -23.95
N VAL A 88 -5.55 24.69 -23.81
CA VAL A 88 -4.59 23.91 -24.61
C VAL A 88 -4.91 23.99 -26.11
N GLN A 89 -6.20 23.91 -26.47
CA GLN A 89 -6.65 23.98 -27.87
C GLN A 89 -6.49 25.38 -28.49
N SER A 90 -6.52 26.44 -27.68
CA SER A 90 -6.35 27.82 -28.17
C SER A 90 -4.93 28.14 -28.67
N HIS A 91 -3.91 27.33 -28.32
CA HIS A 91 -2.51 27.47 -28.74
C HIS A 91 -1.87 28.86 -28.48
N GLN A 92 -2.44 29.64 -27.54
CA GLN A 92 -1.95 30.98 -27.15
C GLN A 92 -0.69 30.87 -26.29
N LEU A 93 -0.75 30.03 -25.25
CA LEU A 93 0.36 29.66 -24.37
C LEU A 93 0.81 28.20 -24.61
N PRO A 94 2.10 27.90 -24.45
CA PRO A 94 2.59 26.53 -24.40
C PRO A 94 2.17 25.86 -23.08
N VAL A 95 0.98 25.25 -23.07
CA VAL A 95 0.42 24.52 -21.92
C VAL A 95 0.39 23.02 -22.21
N LEU A 96 0.82 22.21 -21.25
CA LEU A 96 0.70 20.75 -21.25
C LEU A 96 -0.15 20.31 -20.06
N VAL A 97 -1.13 19.44 -20.31
CA VAL A 97 -1.95 18.82 -19.25
C VAL A 97 -1.68 17.32 -19.25
N ILE A 98 -1.23 16.80 -18.11
CA ILE A 98 -0.98 15.38 -17.86
C ILE A 98 -2.00 14.91 -16.83
N GLY A 99 -2.91 14.02 -17.23
CA GLY A 99 -3.80 13.33 -16.31
C GLY A 99 -3.24 11.96 -15.96
N ILE A 100 -3.18 11.64 -14.67
CA ILE A 100 -2.76 10.35 -14.15
C ILE A 100 -3.99 9.70 -13.51
N THR A 101 -4.28 8.45 -13.89
CA THR A 101 -5.38 7.68 -13.31
C THR A 101 -5.10 6.19 -13.43
N ALA A 102 -5.63 5.41 -12.50
CA ALA A 102 -5.61 3.94 -12.57
C ALA A 102 -6.79 3.38 -13.39
N ARG A 103 -7.80 4.20 -13.71
CA ARG A 103 -8.98 3.79 -14.46
C ARG A 103 -8.70 3.75 -15.96
N LEU A 104 -9.00 2.62 -16.60
CA LEU A 104 -8.86 2.44 -18.04
C LEU A 104 -9.96 3.17 -18.83
N ASP A 105 -11.15 3.31 -18.23
CA ASP A 105 -12.36 3.92 -18.77
C ASP A 105 -12.46 5.44 -18.52
N ALA A 106 -11.40 6.08 -18.02
CA ALA A 106 -11.42 7.48 -17.61
C ALA A 106 -11.84 8.47 -18.71
N VAL A 107 -11.61 8.14 -19.98
CA VAL A 107 -12.02 8.95 -21.14
C VAL A 107 -13.54 8.89 -21.38
N GLU A 108 -14.20 7.82 -20.94
CA GLU A 108 -15.65 7.64 -21.08
C GLU A 108 -16.43 8.44 -20.04
N LEU A 109 -15.81 8.70 -18.88
CA LEU A 109 -16.36 9.58 -17.84
C LEU A 109 -16.47 11.04 -18.29
N LEU A 110 -15.76 11.43 -19.34
CA LEU A 110 -15.77 12.80 -19.85
C LEU A 110 -17.08 13.11 -20.59
N GLU A 111 -17.69 14.24 -20.24
CA GLU A 111 -18.83 14.78 -20.98
C GLU A 111 -18.43 15.04 -22.44
N LYS A 112 -19.38 14.90 -23.38
CA LYS A 112 -19.14 15.08 -24.83
C LYS A 112 -18.37 16.37 -25.16
N ARG A 113 -18.67 17.48 -24.47
CA ARG A 113 -18.01 18.79 -24.68
C ARG A 113 -16.56 18.87 -24.19
N VAL A 114 -16.20 18.07 -23.19
CA VAL A 114 -14.82 17.97 -22.66
C VAL A 114 -14.04 16.97 -23.47
N LYS A 115 -14.64 15.81 -23.76
CA LYS A 115 -14.07 14.76 -24.61
C LYS A 115 -13.69 15.28 -26.00
N SER A 116 -14.53 16.13 -26.61
CA SER A 116 -14.23 16.77 -27.90
C SER A 116 -12.99 17.69 -27.88
N ARG A 117 -12.57 18.20 -26.72
CA ARG A 117 -11.40 19.07 -26.57
C ARG A 117 -10.15 18.30 -26.14
N PHE A 118 -10.31 17.03 -25.79
CA PHE A 118 -9.22 16.15 -25.43
C PHE A 118 -8.47 15.71 -26.70
N SER A 119 -7.14 15.64 -26.63
CA SER A 119 -6.30 15.26 -27.78
C SER A 119 -6.36 13.77 -28.14
N HIS A 120 -7.15 12.98 -27.41
CA HIS A 120 -7.26 11.52 -27.55
C HIS A 120 -5.93 10.76 -27.43
N ARG A 121 -4.92 11.37 -26.79
CA ARG A 121 -3.64 10.73 -26.50
C ARG A 121 -3.68 10.08 -25.13
N GLN A 122 -3.64 8.76 -25.10
CA GLN A 122 -3.56 7.96 -23.90
C GLN A 122 -2.28 7.13 -23.93
N ILE A 123 -1.54 7.16 -22.83
CA ILE A 123 -0.35 6.32 -22.64
C ILE A 123 -0.68 5.35 -21.52
N SER A 124 -0.85 4.08 -21.85
CA SER A 124 -1.08 3.02 -20.86
C SER A 124 0.25 2.51 -20.33
N VAL A 125 0.44 2.58 -19.01
CA VAL A 125 1.62 2.06 -18.32
C VAL A 125 1.25 0.71 -17.70
N TYR A 126 1.89 -0.35 -18.17
CA TYR A 126 1.65 -1.71 -17.69
C TYR A 126 2.78 -2.17 -16.75
N PRO A 127 2.48 -3.06 -15.79
CA PRO A 127 3.52 -3.72 -15.00
C PRO A 127 4.46 -4.55 -15.89
N PRO A 128 5.67 -4.90 -15.40
CA PRO A 128 6.61 -5.72 -16.16
C PRO A 128 5.97 -7.07 -16.52
N SER A 129 5.95 -7.40 -17.81
CA SER A 129 5.39 -8.67 -18.34
C SER A 129 6.33 -9.87 -18.15
N ASP A 130 7.62 -9.59 -18.03
CA ASP A 130 8.66 -10.60 -18.02
C ASP A 130 9.38 -10.63 -16.68
N PHE A 131 9.60 -11.84 -16.18
CA PHE A 131 10.39 -12.07 -14.96
C PHE A 131 11.81 -11.52 -15.10
N LYS A 132 12.41 -11.59 -16.29
CA LYS A 132 13.76 -11.04 -16.55
C LYS A 132 13.81 -9.52 -16.30
N THR A 133 12.79 -8.79 -16.73
CA THR A 133 12.67 -7.35 -16.53
C THR A 133 12.45 -7.00 -15.06
N LEU A 134 11.62 -7.78 -14.35
CA LEU A 134 11.43 -7.58 -12.92
C LEU A 134 12.72 -7.86 -12.13
N THR A 135 13.45 -8.93 -12.46
CA THR A 135 14.74 -9.25 -11.85
C THR A 135 15.79 -8.18 -12.14
N SER A 136 15.80 -7.58 -13.34
CA SER A 136 16.71 -6.47 -13.64
C SER A 136 16.37 -5.21 -12.83
N ILE A 137 15.09 -4.90 -12.66
CA ILE A 137 14.62 -3.81 -11.78
C ILE A 137 15.05 -4.07 -10.33
N ALA A 138 14.84 -5.29 -9.82
CA ALA A 138 15.23 -5.68 -8.47
C ALA A 138 16.74 -5.56 -8.24
N ARG A 139 17.52 -6.06 -9.19
CA ARG A 139 18.98 -5.97 -9.18
C ARG A 139 19.46 -4.52 -9.20
N ASN A 140 18.86 -3.68 -10.05
CA ASN A 140 19.23 -2.27 -10.13
C ASN A 140 18.85 -1.50 -8.86
N ALA A 141 17.77 -1.89 -8.17
CA ALA A 141 17.35 -1.27 -6.92
C ALA A 141 18.26 -1.61 -5.73
N LEU A 142 18.87 -2.81 -5.72
CA LEU A 142 19.81 -3.22 -4.66
C LEU A 142 21.27 -2.81 -4.95
N LYS A 143 21.60 -2.45 -6.18
CA LYS A 143 22.97 -2.02 -6.53
C LYS A 143 23.25 -0.60 -6.04
N VAL A 144 24.46 -0.40 -5.52
CA VAL A 144 24.95 0.92 -5.14
C VAL A 144 25.71 1.54 -6.30
N GLN A 145 25.48 2.82 -6.55
CA GLN A 145 26.19 3.58 -7.59
C GLN A 145 27.69 3.67 -7.25
N LEU A 146 28.52 3.39 -8.25
CA LEU A 146 29.98 3.46 -8.15
C LEU A 146 30.52 4.86 -8.47
N GLU A 147 29.68 5.75 -8.99
CA GLU A 147 30.07 7.12 -9.34
C GLU A 147 30.38 7.96 -8.10
N ASN A 148 31.39 8.83 -8.24
CA ASN A 148 31.81 9.73 -7.18
C ASN A 148 30.86 10.93 -7.11
N SER A 149 29.95 10.87 -6.14
CA SER A 149 29.14 12.02 -5.72
C SER A 149 29.73 12.59 -4.42
N PRO A 150 29.61 13.90 -4.14
CA PRO A 150 30.07 14.49 -2.88
C PRO A 150 29.46 13.85 -1.62
N ALA A 151 28.39 13.05 -1.75
CA ALA A 151 27.79 12.26 -0.68
C ALA A 151 28.52 10.93 -0.38
N PHE A 152 29.39 10.44 -1.27
CA PHE A 152 30.04 9.13 -1.18
C PHE A 152 31.57 9.26 -1.41
N PRO A 153 32.36 9.40 -0.34
CA PRO A 153 33.82 9.50 -0.44
C PRO A 153 34.48 8.27 -1.07
N ASP A 154 35.66 8.45 -1.66
CA ASP A 154 36.47 7.39 -2.29
C ASP A 154 36.79 6.23 -1.34
N ALA A 155 36.88 6.51 -0.03
CA ALA A 155 37.21 5.54 1.02
C ALA A 155 36.26 4.33 1.10
N CYS A 156 35.07 4.40 0.49
CA CYS A 156 34.10 3.29 0.48
C CYS A 156 34.00 2.57 -0.87
N LEU A 157 34.90 2.81 -1.82
CA LEU A 157 34.81 2.20 -3.15
C LEU A 157 34.94 0.67 -3.12
N GLU A 158 35.90 0.14 -2.36
CA GLU A 158 36.13 -1.30 -2.21
C GLU A 158 34.89 -2.01 -1.64
N TYR A 159 34.31 -1.46 -0.57
CA TYR A 159 33.07 -1.98 0.00
C TYR A 159 31.90 -1.93 -0.98
N ARG A 160 31.75 -0.84 -1.76
CA ARG A 160 30.69 -0.73 -2.78
C ARG A 160 30.84 -1.78 -3.88
N GLN A 161 32.08 -2.08 -4.28
CA GLN A 161 32.36 -3.12 -5.27
C GLN A 161 32.03 -4.50 -4.70
N GLU A 162 32.55 -4.84 -3.52
CA GLU A 162 32.26 -6.12 -2.87
C GLU A 162 30.75 -6.28 -2.64
N PHE A 163 30.06 -5.24 -2.17
CA PHE A 163 28.62 -5.27 -1.98
C PHE A 163 27.86 -5.58 -3.27
N ASN A 164 28.23 -4.92 -4.37
CA ASN A 164 27.61 -5.16 -5.68
C ASN A 164 27.89 -6.58 -6.20
N GLU A 165 29.08 -7.14 -5.96
CA GLU A 165 29.42 -8.53 -6.29
C GLU A 165 28.58 -9.51 -5.48
N ARG A 166 28.43 -9.28 -4.16
CA ARG A 166 27.56 -10.10 -3.30
C ARG A 166 26.10 -10.03 -3.73
N VAL A 167 25.60 -8.84 -4.08
CA VAL A 167 24.24 -8.69 -4.65
C VAL A 167 24.11 -9.55 -5.91
N GLN A 168 25.08 -9.53 -6.82
CA GLN A 168 25.03 -10.35 -8.02
C GLN A 168 25.03 -11.84 -7.70
N SER A 169 25.90 -12.29 -6.80
CA SER A 169 25.92 -13.69 -6.36
C SER A 169 24.60 -14.16 -5.75
N LEU A 170 23.88 -13.26 -5.06
CA LEU A 170 22.55 -13.55 -4.51
C LEU A 170 21.53 -13.73 -5.64
N PHE A 171 21.55 -12.88 -6.66
CA PHE A 171 20.69 -13.03 -7.84
C PHE A 171 21.06 -14.24 -8.69
N ASP A 172 22.30 -14.70 -8.69
CA ASP A 172 22.71 -15.90 -9.44
C ASP A 172 22.30 -17.21 -8.72
N ASN A 173 21.97 -17.14 -7.42
CA ASN A 173 21.50 -18.29 -6.66
C ASN A 173 20.12 -18.79 -7.17
N PRO A 174 20.00 -20.06 -7.60
CA PRO A 174 18.75 -20.61 -8.14
C PRO A 174 17.61 -20.61 -7.12
N ALA A 175 17.91 -20.82 -5.83
CA ALA A 175 16.90 -20.80 -4.78
C ALA A 175 16.31 -19.39 -4.60
N PHE A 176 17.14 -18.35 -4.71
CA PHE A 176 16.68 -16.96 -4.64
C PHE A 176 15.85 -16.58 -5.88
N GLN A 177 16.28 -17.02 -7.07
CA GLN A 177 15.51 -16.86 -8.29
C GLN A 177 14.13 -17.55 -8.19
N GLN A 178 14.05 -18.74 -7.60
CA GLN A 178 12.79 -19.43 -7.37
C GLN A 178 11.88 -18.68 -6.38
N LEU A 179 12.44 -18.08 -5.32
CA LEU A 179 11.68 -17.25 -4.39
C LEU A 179 11.12 -15.99 -5.06
N LEU A 180 11.95 -15.27 -5.82
CA LEU A 180 11.52 -14.11 -6.59
C LEU A 180 10.48 -14.51 -7.65
N ARG A 181 10.62 -15.69 -8.25
CA ARG A 181 9.66 -16.21 -9.23
C ARG A 181 8.30 -16.49 -8.59
N ARG A 182 8.30 -17.17 -7.44
CA ARG A 182 7.07 -17.38 -6.66
C ARG A 182 6.41 -16.05 -6.32
N GLN A 183 7.18 -15.05 -5.90
CA GLN A 183 6.64 -13.72 -5.64
C GLN A 183 6.06 -13.06 -6.88
N TYR A 184 6.76 -13.17 -8.02
CA TYR A 184 6.32 -12.62 -9.31
C TYR A 184 5.01 -13.24 -9.79
N ASP A 185 4.83 -14.54 -9.57
CA ASP A 185 3.62 -15.25 -9.96
C ASP A 185 2.41 -14.81 -9.09
N ILE A 186 2.64 -14.35 -7.85
CA ILE A 186 1.61 -13.81 -6.94
C ILE A 186 1.36 -12.30 -7.22
N LEU A 187 2.41 -11.48 -7.23
CA LEU A 187 2.36 -10.03 -7.37
C LEU A 187 3.30 -9.56 -8.49
N ARG A 188 2.74 -8.96 -9.54
CA ARG A 188 3.48 -8.46 -10.71
C ARG A 188 3.83 -6.97 -10.62
N ASP A 189 3.57 -6.32 -9.50
CA ASP A 189 3.78 -4.88 -9.35
C ASP A 189 5.17 -4.54 -8.77
N VAL A 190 5.77 -3.47 -9.29
CA VAL A 190 7.10 -3.01 -8.88
C VAL A 190 7.09 -2.48 -7.44
N ARG A 191 5.96 -1.97 -6.95
CA ARG A 191 5.84 -1.44 -5.59
C ARG A 191 5.95 -2.54 -4.54
N SER A 192 5.25 -3.66 -4.72
CA SER A 192 5.38 -4.82 -3.84
C SER A 192 6.78 -5.41 -3.88
N LEU A 193 7.42 -5.43 -5.05
CA LEU A 193 8.83 -5.78 -5.16
C LEU A 193 9.71 -4.86 -4.30
N TYR A 194 9.55 -3.54 -4.39
CA TYR A 194 10.33 -2.62 -3.55
C TYR A 194 10.05 -2.78 -2.06
N ARG A 195 8.80 -3.07 -1.66
CA ARG A 195 8.48 -3.38 -0.26
C ARG A 195 9.21 -4.63 0.23
N LEU A 196 9.34 -5.64 -0.62
CA LEU A 196 10.12 -6.86 -0.34
C LEU A 196 11.61 -6.54 -0.25
N LEU A 197 12.17 -5.82 -1.22
CA LEU A 197 13.60 -5.45 -1.22
C LEU A 197 13.96 -4.53 -0.05
N LEU A 198 13.05 -3.65 0.36
CA LEU A 198 13.23 -2.76 1.50
C LEU A 198 13.36 -3.56 2.81
N SER A 199 12.59 -4.64 2.98
CA SER A 199 12.74 -5.53 4.13
C SER A 199 14.13 -6.17 4.19
N PHE A 200 14.74 -6.45 3.03
CA PHE A 200 16.11 -6.94 2.98
C PHE A 200 17.11 -5.87 3.38
N ALA A 201 16.94 -4.64 2.87
CA ALA A 201 17.80 -3.52 3.22
C ALA A 201 17.81 -3.27 4.74
N PHE A 202 16.64 -3.38 5.40
CA PHE A 202 16.54 -3.27 6.86
C PHE A 202 17.18 -4.42 7.64
N SER A 203 17.46 -5.56 7.00
CA SER A 203 18.15 -6.69 7.66
C SER A 203 19.67 -6.52 7.75
N LEU A 204 20.21 -5.49 7.11
CA LEU A 204 21.63 -5.15 7.16
C LEU A 204 21.96 -4.46 8.48
N SER A 205 23.09 -4.86 9.08
CA SER A 205 23.62 -4.26 10.30
C SER A 205 25.14 -4.12 10.19
N ILE A 206 25.77 -3.44 11.14
CA ILE A 206 27.24 -3.30 11.19
C ILE A 206 27.89 -4.69 11.30
N ASP A 207 27.29 -5.61 12.07
CA ASP A 207 27.79 -6.99 12.22
C ASP A 207 27.54 -7.86 10.98
N HIS A 208 26.57 -7.48 10.14
CA HIS A 208 26.18 -8.21 8.95
C HIS A 208 25.91 -7.25 7.78
N PRO A 209 26.98 -6.73 7.16
CA PRO A 209 26.89 -5.65 6.17
C PRO A 209 26.52 -6.13 4.77
N PHE A 210 26.34 -7.44 4.55
CA PHE A 210 26.04 -8.02 3.24
C PHE A 210 24.73 -8.80 3.24
N PHE A 211 24.05 -8.83 2.09
CA PHE A 211 22.86 -9.65 1.92
C PHE A 211 23.20 -11.15 1.92
N THR A 212 22.38 -11.92 2.62
CA THR A 212 22.49 -13.39 2.68
C THR A 212 21.15 -14.01 2.32
N PHE A 213 21.18 -15.15 1.63
CA PHE A 213 19.98 -15.88 1.24
C PHE A 213 19.06 -16.22 2.43
N THR A 214 19.63 -16.59 3.60
CA THR A 214 18.85 -16.92 4.81
C THR A 214 18.02 -15.74 5.31
N LYS A 215 18.61 -14.54 5.36
CA LYS A 215 17.91 -13.30 5.71
C LYS A 215 16.84 -12.92 4.67
N ALA A 216 17.15 -13.13 3.39
CA ALA A 216 16.19 -12.89 2.32
C ALA A 216 14.99 -13.85 2.41
N TYR A 217 15.24 -15.14 2.60
CA TYR A 217 14.20 -16.16 2.78
C TYR A 217 13.30 -15.83 3.97
N THR A 218 13.88 -15.60 5.15
CA THR A 218 13.10 -15.28 6.36
C THR A 218 12.27 -14.01 6.21
N SER A 219 12.80 -12.97 5.55
CA SER A 219 12.07 -11.72 5.32
C SER A 219 10.91 -11.89 4.33
N ILE A 220 11.11 -12.69 3.26
CA ILE A 220 10.01 -13.03 2.33
C ILE A 220 8.93 -13.84 3.06
N GLN A 221 9.32 -14.85 3.84
CA GLN A 221 8.35 -15.69 4.55
C GLN A 221 7.49 -14.85 5.50
N LYS A 222 8.09 -13.91 6.25
CA LYS A 222 7.34 -12.98 7.12
C LYS A 222 6.28 -12.17 6.36
N GLN A 223 6.55 -11.78 5.12
CA GLN A 223 5.58 -11.03 4.30
C GLN A 223 4.47 -11.91 3.71
N LEU A 224 4.68 -13.22 3.65
CA LEU A 224 3.71 -14.19 3.16
C LEU A 224 2.90 -14.86 4.29
N LEU A 225 3.21 -14.55 5.54
CA LEU A 225 2.41 -15.02 6.67
C LEU A 225 1.02 -14.43 6.59
N ASP A 226 0.03 -15.27 6.86
CA ASP A 226 -1.33 -14.81 7.01
C ASP A 226 -1.47 -14.05 8.32
N SER A 227 -1.66 -12.74 8.22
CA SER A 227 -1.88 -11.85 9.37
C SER A 227 -2.97 -12.33 10.31
N LYS A 228 -4.03 -12.98 9.79
CA LYS A 228 -5.11 -13.50 10.64
C LYS A 228 -4.64 -14.68 11.48
N VAL A 229 -3.86 -15.59 10.90
CA VAL A 229 -3.30 -16.75 11.61
C VAL A 229 -2.27 -16.30 12.64
N GLU A 230 -1.49 -15.25 12.34
CA GLU A 230 -0.56 -14.66 13.29
C GLU A 230 -1.28 -14.03 14.50
N LEU A 231 -2.38 -13.31 14.27
CA LEU A 231 -3.23 -12.77 15.35
C LEU A 231 -3.77 -13.87 16.27
N ILE A 232 -4.19 -15.01 15.72
CA ILE A 232 -4.70 -16.14 16.53
C ILE A 232 -3.60 -16.75 17.42
N LYS A 233 -2.32 -16.57 17.12
CA LYS A 233 -1.25 -17.03 18.03
C LYS A 233 -1.16 -16.18 19.31
N GLU A 234 -1.68 -14.96 19.28
CA GLU A 234 -1.57 -13.99 20.38
C GLU A 234 -2.85 -13.87 21.22
N ILE A 235 -3.96 -14.49 20.80
CA ILE A 235 -5.21 -14.49 21.59
C ILE A 235 -5.12 -15.44 22.78
N SER A 236 -6.00 -15.25 23.76
CA SER A 236 -6.09 -16.13 24.93
C SER A 236 -6.60 -17.53 24.59
N LEU A 237 -6.28 -18.51 25.42
CA LEU A 237 -6.75 -19.89 25.24
C LEU A 237 -8.28 -20.00 25.23
N LEU A 238 -8.98 -19.15 26.00
CA LEU A 238 -10.44 -19.11 25.99
C LEU A 238 -10.98 -18.64 24.64
N GLU A 239 -10.37 -17.60 24.06
CA GLU A 239 -10.74 -17.08 22.74
C GLU A 239 -10.48 -18.11 21.66
N LEU A 240 -9.35 -18.82 21.73
CA LEU A 240 -9.06 -19.96 20.85
C LEU A 240 -10.14 -21.05 20.97
N CYS A 241 -10.57 -21.40 22.19
CA CYS A 241 -11.64 -22.38 22.40
C CYS A 241 -12.98 -21.93 21.79
N LEU A 242 -13.30 -20.63 21.88
CA LEU A 242 -14.49 -20.08 21.26
C LEU A 242 -14.40 -20.12 19.72
N ILE A 243 -13.24 -19.85 19.13
CA ILE A 243 -13.02 -20.00 17.68
C ILE A 243 -13.15 -21.46 17.26
N ILE A 244 -12.61 -22.40 18.02
CA ILE A 244 -12.76 -23.84 17.73
C ILE A 244 -14.24 -24.25 17.81
N ALA A 245 -15.00 -23.79 18.81
CA ALA A 245 -16.44 -24.01 18.86
C ALA A 245 -17.17 -23.46 17.63
N MET A 246 -16.77 -22.28 17.13
CA MET A 246 -17.31 -21.72 15.89
C MET A 246 -16.95 -22.56 14.66
N LYS A 247 -15.73 -23.13 14.61
CA LYS A 247 -15.31 -24.06 13.56
C LYS A 247 -16.19 -25.31 13.54
N HIS A 248 -16.49 -25.91 14.70
CA HIS A 248 -17.43 -27.04 14.79
C HIS A 248 -18.85 -26.69 14.33
N LEU A 249 -19.33 -25.49 14.63
CA LEU A 249 -20.61 -25.02 14.10
C LEU A 249 -20.57 -24.86 12.57
N LEU A 250 -19.45 -24.38 12.01
CA LEU A 250 -19.27 -24.32 10.56
C LEU A 250 -19.23 -25.70 9.91
N ASP A 251 -18.61 -26.70 10.56
CA ASP A 251 -18.59 -28.10 10.08
C ASP A 251 -20.01 -28.72 10.11
N GLN A 252 -20.92 -28.21 10.94
CA GLN A 252 -22.34 -28.54 10.97
C GLN A 252 -23.20 -27.72 9.98
N ASP A 253 -22.57 -27.10 8.97
CA ASP A 253 -23.20 -26.23 7.97
C ASP A 253 -23.85 -24.94 8.53
N MET A 254 -23.54 -24.55 9.78
CA MET A 254 -24.07 -23.33 10.40
C MET A 254 -23.17 -22.12 10.11
N VAL A 255 -23.52 -21.37 9.07
CA VAL A 255 -22.77 -20.17 8.63
C VAL A 255 -22.93 -18.97 9.57
N LYS A 256 -24.02 -18.92 10.33
CA LYS A 256 -24.34 -17.83 11.28
C LYS A 256 -24.65 -18.43 12.64
N PHE A 257 -24.02 -17.89 13.67
CA PHE A 257 -24.22 -18.34 15.04
C PHE A 257 -24.31 -17.14 15.99
N ASN A 258 -24.84 -17.36 17.19
CA ASN A 258 -24.94 -16.38 18.26
C ASN A 258 -24.04 -16.81 19.42
N PHE A 259 -23.89 -15.96 20.43
CA PHE A 259 -23.03 -16.28 21.58
C PHE A 259 -23.51 -17.53 22.34
N GLU A 260 -24.83 -17.72 22.50
CA GLU A 260 -25.36 -18.90 23.19
C GLU A 260 -24.99 -20.22 22.49
N MET A 261 -25.11 -20.28 21.16
CA MET A 261 -24.74 -21.46 20.37
C MET A 261 -23.28 -21.81 20.57
N VAL A 262 -22.40 -20.82 20.46
CA VAL A 262 -20.94 -21.00 20.65
C VAL A 262 -20.62 -21.41 22.09
N TYR A 263 -21.25 -20.76 23.08
CA TYR A 263 -21.01 -21.08 24.48
C TYR A 263 -21.52 -22.47 24.86
N ASN A 264 -22.63 -22.92 24.27
CA ASN A 264 -23.17 -24.26 24.48
C ASN A 264 -22.23 -25.33 23.91
N GLU A 265 -21.69 -25.12 22.71
CA GLU A 265 -20.72 -26.02 22.09
C GLU A 265 -19.42 -26.09 22.93
N TYR A 266 -18.90 -24.93 23.33
CA TYR A 266 -17.77 -24.84 24.25
C TYR A 266 -18.03 -25.57 25.58
N LYS A 267 -19.20 -25.36 26.19
CA LYS A 267 -19.57 -25.99 27.46
C LYS A 267 -19.75 -27.51 27.30
N ALA A 268 -20.31 -27.97 26.19
CA ALA A 268 -20.46 -29.38 25.88
C ALA A 268 -19.09 -30.05 25.80
N PHE A 269 -18.12 -29.44 25.10
CA PHE A 269 -16.75 -29.94 25.05
C PHE A 269 -16.10 -30.00 26.43
N MET A 270 -16.17 -28.91 27.21
CA MET A 270 -15.53 -28.83 28.54
C MET A 270 -16.12 -29.80 29.57
N THR A 271 -17.37 -30.24 29.38
CA THR A 271 -18.07 -31.16 30.29
C THR A 271 -18.03 -32.62 29.81
N SER A 272 -17.93 -32.84 28.50
CA SER A 272 -17.91 -34.18 27.88
C SER A 272 -16.49 -34.74 27.71
N SER A 273 -15.49 -33.88 27.51
CA SER A 273 -14.13 -34.32 27.18
C SER A 273 -13.41 -34.90 28.39
N ARG A 274 -13.13 -36.21 28.32
CA ARG A 274 -12.39 -36.97 29.36
C ARG A 274 -11.00 -36.40 29.62
N ASP A 275 -10.34 -35.86 28.59
CA ASP A 275 -8.99 -35.31 28.70
C ASP A 275 -8.98 -33.94 29.39
N VAL A 276 -10.01 -33.12 29.18
CA VAL A 276 -10.20 -31.85 29.89
C VAL A 276 -10.49 -32.10 31.38
N ILE A 277 -11.32 -33.10 31.68
CA ILE A 277 -11.64 -33.52 33.05
C ILE A 277 -10.39 -34.04 33.76
N ARG A 278 -9.56 -34.86 33.10
CA ARG A 278 -8.27 -35.34 33.63
C ARG A 278 -7.26 -34.23 33.84
N SER A 279 -7.28 -33.22 32.97
CA SER A 279 -6.42 -32.04 33.08
C SER A 279 -6.87 -31.05 34.16
N GLY A 280 -8.03 -31.26 34.79
CA GLY A 280 -8.55 -30.39 35.85
C GLY A 280 -9.03 -29.01 35.36
N MET A 281 -9.18 -28.83 34.04
CA MET A 281 -9.60 -27.57 33.46
C MET A 281 -11.11 -27.35 33.69
N LYS A 282 -11.44 -26.26 34.39
CA LYS A 282 -12.84 -25.86 34.59
C LYS A 282 -13.29 -24.95 33.46
N HIS A 283 -14.55 -25.07 33.05
CA HIS A 283 -15.15 -24.15 32.09
C HIS A 283 -15.24 -22.73 32.67
N TYR A 284 -15.04 -21.73 31.83
CA TYR A 284 -15.17 -20.33 32.23
C TYR A 284 -16.65 -19.94 32.40
N LYS A 285 -16.92 -19.06 33.37
CA LYS A 285 -18.25 -18.49 33.60
C LYS A 285 -18.71 -17.72 32.35
N LYS A 286 -20.02 -17.76 32.07
CA LYS A 286 -20.65 -17.11 30.90
C LYS A 286 -20.22 -15.64 30.72
N GLY A 287 -20.19 -14.85 31.80
CA GLY A 287 -19.77 -13.44 31.72
C GLY A 287 -18.30 -13.21 31.31
N VAL A 288 -17.40 -14.17 31.56
CA VAL A 288 -16.00 -14.11 31.11
C VAL A 288 -15.91 -14.49 29.64
N ALA A 289 -16.63 -15.54 29.23
CA ALA A 289 -16.73 -15.95 27.84
C ALA A 289 -17.36 -14.87 26.95
N LEU A 290 -18.34 -14.12 27.47
CA LEU A 290 -18.95 -13.00 26.76
C LEU A 290 -17.95 -11.86 26.51
N LYS A 291 -17.08 -11.54 27.48
CA LYS A 291 -16.00 -10.56 27.29
C LYS A 291 -14.97 -11.02 26.26
N ALA A 292 -14.59 -12.30 26.29
CA ALA A 292 -13.72 -12.90 25.27
C ALA A 292 -14.36 -12.83 23.87
N PHE A 293 -15.66 -13.08 23.78
CA PHE A 293 -16.41 -12.95 22.53
C PHE A 293 -16.49 -11.50 22.02
N GLU A 294 -16.71 -10.51 22.91
CA GLU A 294 -16.63 -9.08 22.56
C GLU A 294 -15.21 -8.66 22.12
N HIS A 295 -14.18 -9.25 22.71
CA HIS A 295 -12.80 -9.02 22.28
C HIS A 295 -12.54 -9.59 20.88
N LEU A 296 -13.01 -10.80 20.57
CA LEU A 296 -12.93 -11.38 19.22
C LEU A 296 -13.64 -10.54 18.15
N LEU A 297 -14.75 -9.88 18.50
CA LEU A 297 -15.41 -8.88 17.65
C LEU A 297 -14.54 -7.64 17.45
N THR A 298 -13.87 -7.17 18.51
CA THR A 298 -12.96 -6.02 18.45
C THR A 298 -11.73 -6.31 17.58
N LEU A 299 -11.25 -7.56 17.58
CA LEU A 299 -10.15 -8.04 16.74
C LEU A 299 -10.57 -8.35 15.28
N GLU A 300 -11.85 -8.17 14.94
CA GLU A 300 -12.43 -8.48 13.62
C GLU A 300 -12.22 -9.93 13.14
N LEU A 301 -11.93 -10.86 14.05
CA LEU A 301 -11.90 -12.30 13.78
C LEU A 301 -13.33 -12.85 13.58
N ILE A 302 -14.30 -12.12 14.14
CA ILE A 302 -15.73 -12.36 14.01
C ILE A 302 -16.38 -11.04 13.56
N ARG A 303 -17.38 -11.13 12.69
CA ARG A 303 -18.18 -9.96 12.26
C ARG A 303 -19.66 -10.17 12.53
N PRO A 304 -20.42 -9.11 12.85
CA PRO A 304 -21.87 -9.18 12.85
C PRO A 304 -22.38 -9.67 11.49
N ALA A 305 -23.30 -10.63 11.49
CA ALA A 305 -23.96 -11.05 10.27
C ALA A 305 -24.81 -9.86 9.79
N GLU A 306 -24.45 -9.24 8.67
CA GLU A 306 -25.23 -8.13 8.12
C GLU A 306 -26.68 -8.58 7.94
N SER A 307 -27.62 -7.87 8.58
CA SER A 307 -29.01 -7.93 8.16
C SER A 307 -29.05 -7.26 6.80
N VAL A 308 -29.43 -8.02 5.77
CA VAL A 308 -29.75 -7.45 4.44
C VAL A 308 -31.03 -6.63 4.61
N SER A 309 -30.92 -5.46 5.22
CA SER A 309 -31.90 -4.38 5.18
C SER A 309 -31.28 -3.30 4.31
N GLY A 310 -31.70 -3.28 3.05
CA GLY A 310 -31.03 -2.62 1.95
C GLY A 310 -30.72 -1.14 2.14
N SER A 311 -29.51 -0.77 1.73
CA SER A 311 -29.21 0.48 1.04
C SER A 311 -27.79 0.38 0.47
N PHE A 312 -27.67 -0.13 -0.75
CA PHE A 312 -26.50 0.17 -1.58
C PHE A 312 -26.59 1.64 -1.97
N ASN A 313 -26.03 2.52 -1.14
CA ASN A 313 -25.63 3.85 -1.55
C ASN A 313 -24.11 3.90 -1.47
N GLU A 314 -23.48 3.76 -2.64
CA GLU A 314 -22.11 4.17 -2.89
C GLU A 314 -21.98 5.67 -2.56
N THR A 315 -21.38 6.00 -1.42
CA THR A 315 -20.60 7.23 -1.23
C THR A 315 -19.67 7.01 -0.04
N ASN A 316 -18.43 7.48 -0.17
CA ASN A 316 -17.32 7.43 0.80
C ASN A 316 -16.34 6.25 0.68
N LEU A 317 -15.72 6.14 -0.49
CA LEU A 317 -14.30 5.76 -0.57
C LEU A 317 -13.49 6.99 -0.14
N GLY A 318 -12.98 7.01 1.10
CA GLY A 318 -12.17 8.13 1.59
C GLY A 318 -12.05 8.32 3.11
N ALA A 319 -12.44 7.35 3.94
CA ALA A 319 -12.23 7.46 5.38
C ALA A 319 -10.91 6.80 5.79
N SER A 320 -9.98 7.62 6.29
CA SER A 320 -8.75 7.19 6.98
C SER A 320 -8.99 6.07 8.00
N THR A 321 -7.97 5.24 8.16
CA THR A 321 -7.83 4.02 8.98
C THR A 321 -8.17 4.15 10.47
N THR A 322 -8.62 5.31 10.93
CA THR A 322 -9.02 5.59 12.33
C THR A 322 -10.53 5.73 12.53
N ALA A 323 -11.34 5.85 11.47
CA ALA A 323 -12.80 6.01 11.59
C ALA A 323 -13.59 4.68 11.57
N VAL A 324 -12.95 3.58 11.12
CA VAL A 324 -13.62 2.27 10.98
C VAL A 324 -13.90 1.63 12.35
N THR A 325 -13.05 1.87 13.35
CA THR A 325 -13.21 1.32 14.71
C THR A 325 -14.46 1.83 15.43
N HIS A 326 -14.89 3.08 15.17
CA HIS A 326 -16.13 3.61 15.75
C HIS A 326 -17.38 3.25 14.93
N ALA A 327 -17.27 3.06 13.61
CA ALA A 327 -18.40 2.70 12.77
C ALA A 327 -18.85 1.24 12.95
N ALA A 328 -17.92 0.32 13.20
CA ALA A 328 -18.25 -1.08 13.49
C ALA A 328 -19.01 -1.23 14.83
N SER A 329 -18.62 -0.46 15.85
CA SER A 329 -19.30 -0.43 17.14
C SER A 329 -20.70 0.22 17.05
N ALA A 330 -20.88 1.18 16.15
CA ALA A 330 -22.17 1.87 15.94
C ALA A 330 -23.19 1.07 15.13
N ARG A 331 -22.77 0.09 14.30
CA ARG A 331 -23.69 -0.76 13.52
C ARG A 331 -24.33 -1.90 14.32
N LEU A 332 -23.89 -2.13 15.56
CA LEU A 332 -24.53 -3.07 16.50
C LEU A 332 -25.86 -2.55 17.07
N ALA A 333 -26.26 -1.31 16.78
CA ALA A 333 -27.53 -0.75 17.19
C ALA A 333 -28.67 -1.14 16.23
N SER A 334 -28.89 -2.43 16.01
CA SER A 334 -30.27 -2.88 15.75
C SER A 334 -30.97 -2.86 17.11
N VAL A 335 -31.87 -1.89 17.29
CA VAL A 335 -32.31 -1.35 18.59
C VAL A 335 -33.02 -2.36 19.53
N HIS A 336 -33.11 -3.66 19.23
CA HIS A 336 -33.86 -4.62 20.05
C HIS A 336 -33.23 -6.03 20.23
N CYS A 337 -32.01 -6.31 19.77
CA CYS A 337 -31.41 -7.63 20.02
C CYS A 337 -30.45 -7.57 21.22
N PRO A 338 -30.64 -8.38 22.29
CA PRO A 338 -29.65 -8.49 23.35
C PRO A 338 -28.32 -8.96 22.77
N LYS A 339 -27.20 -8.45 23.28
CA LYS A 339 -25.85 -8.72 22.75
C LYS A 339 -25.52 -10.20 22.59
N GLU A 340 -26.06 -11.06 23.45
CA GLU A 340 -25.88 -12.52 23.42
C GLU A 340 -26.55 -13.21 22.23
N TYR A 341 -27.58 -12.59 21.65
CA TYR A 341 -28.38 -13.12 20.53
C TYR A 341 -28.05 -12.48 19.18
N THR A 342 -27.10 -11.54 19.14
CA THR A 342 -26.61 -10.98 17.89
C THR A 342 -25.95 -12.07 17.06
N MET A 343 -26.45 -12.26 15.84
CA MET A 343 -25.87 -13.22 14.90
C MET A 343 -24.54 -12.68 14.37
N VAL A 344 -23.55 -13.57 14.34
CA VAL A 344 -22.20 -13.29 13.90
C VAL A 344 -21.72 -14.35 12.90
N GLN A 345 -20.62 -14.04 12.20
CA GLN A 345 -19.94 -14.90 11.26
C GLN A 345 -18.44 -14.92 11.54
N LEU A 346 -17.83 -16.09 11.43
CA LEU A 346 -16.37 -16.24 11.48
C LEU A 346 -15.77 -15.71 10.19
N VAL A 347 -14.67 -14.95 10.29
CA VAL A 347 -13.94 -14.37 9.15
C VAL A 347 -12.83 -15.31 8.63
N LEU A 348 -12.60 -16.40 9.35
CA LEU A 348 -11.58 -17.40 9.11
C LEU A 348 -12.19 -18.63 8.44
N ASP A 349 -11.45 -19.21 7.52
CA ASP A 349 -11.78 -20.52 6.95
C ASP A 349 -11.38 -21.64 7.92
N VAL A 350 -12.02 -22.80 7.80
CA VAL A 350 -11.73 -23.98 8.64
C VAL A 350 -10.24 -24.35 8.61
N ALA A 351 -9.62 -24.34 7.43
CA ALA A 351 -8.19 -24.62 7.27
C ALA A 351 -7.29 -23.61 8.01
N GLN A 352 -7.66 -22.32 8.01
CA GLN A 352 -6.92 -21.28 8.73
C GLN A 352 -7.01 -21.49 10.25
N VAL A 353 -8.17 -21.92 10.75
CA VAL A 353 -8.34 -22.26 12.17
C VAL A 353 -7.48 -23.46 12.54
N GLU A 354 -7.47 -24.53 11.73
CA GLU A 354 -6.63 -25.70 11.99
C GLU A 354 -5.14 -25.36 12.01
N ASP A 355 -4.67 -24.58 11.03
CA ASP A 355 -3.28 -24.14 10.96
C ASP A 355 -2.90 -23.26 12.15
N ALA A 356 -3.81 -22.39 12.58
CA ALA A 356 -3.63 -21.59 13.78
C ALA A 356 -3.54 -22.46 15.04
N VAL A 357 -4.40 -23.47 15.20
CA VAL A 357 -4.36 -24.42 16.33
C VAL A 357 -3.05 -25.23 16.33
N ARG A 358 -2.54 -25.64 15.16
CA ARG A 358 -1.25 -26.35 15.05
C ARG A 358 -0.08 -25.46 15.47
N ALA A 359 -0.16 -24.17 15.19
CA ALA A 359 0.90 -23.19 15.42
C ALA A 359 0.81 -22.44 16.75
N TYR A 360 -0.27 -22.61 17.52
CA TYR A 360 -0.49 -21.98 18.81
C TYR A 360 0.48 -22.52 19.88
N GLN A 361 1.17 -21.62 20.58
CA GLN A 361 2.14 -21.99 21.62
C GLN A 361 1.41 -22.45 22.89
N ASP A 362 1.92 -23.48 23.56
CA ASP A 362 1.39 -24.00 24.83
C ASP A 362 -0.09 -24.43 24.82
N CYS A 363 -0.63 -24.83 23.65
CA CYS A 363 -1.99 -25.37 23.55
C CYS A 363 -2.10 -26.74 24.26
N PRO A 364 -3.00 -26.90 25.26
CA PRO A 364 -3.25 -28.19 25.89
C PRO A 364 -3.67 -29.25 24.85
N GLN A 365 -3.15 -30.47 24.99
CA GLN A 365 -3.39 -31.55 24.01
C GLN A 365 -4.88 -31.83 23.77
N ALA A 366 -5.71 -31.72 24.81
CA ALA A 366 -7.16 -31.89 24.69
C ALA A 366 -7.81 -30.87 23.74
N ILE A 367 -7.39 -29.60 23.80
CA ILE A 367 -7.90 -28.53 22.94
C ILE A 367 -7.33 -28.67 21.54
N ARG A 368 -6.06 -29.04 21.42
CA ARG A 368 -5.43 -29.31 20.12
C ARG A 368 -6.10 -30.47 19.38
N HIS A 369 -6.45 -31.54 20.08
CA HIS A 369 -7.18 -32.66 19.50
C HIS A 369 -8.56 -32.20 19.03
N TRP A 370 -9.30 -31.49 19.89
CA TRP A 370 -10.63 -30.98 19.57
C TRP A 370 -10.67 -30.02 18.37
N GLY A 371 -9.67 -29.15 18.23
CA GLY A 371 -9.58 -28.23 17.09
C GLY A 371 -9.20 -28.90 15.76
N LEU A 372 -8.68 -30.12 15.79
CA LEU A 372 -8.25 -30.88 14.60
C LEU A 372 -9.18 -32.03 14.24
N THR A 373 -10.14 -32.36 15.11
CA THR A 373 -11.22 -33.29 14.81
C THR A 373 -12.36 -32.56 14.11
N ASN A 374 -13.03 -33.26 13.21
CA ASN A 374 -14.28 -32.82 12.57
C ASN A 374 -15.49 -33.31 13.37
#